data_AF-A0ABD5DX64-F1
#
_entry.id   AF-A0ABD5DX64-F1
#
_cell.length_a   1.000
_cell.length_b   1.000
_cell.length_c   1.000
_cell.angle_alpha   90.00
_cell.angle_beta   90.00
_cell.angle_gamma   90.00
#
_symmetry.space_group_name_H-M   'P 1'
#
loop_
_entity.id
_entity.type
_entity.pdbx_description
1 polymer ?
#
loop_
_entity_poly.entity_id
_entity_poly.type
_entity_poly.pdbx_seq_one_letter_code
_entity_poly.pdbx_strand_id
1 'polypeptide(L)' 'MNEHRSKPKFRQTVKESIEPILDCMSVLQSINEKFDLDSATGDQLRIIAEWVGAPLVVPNIVPLPFFGFDGQPEALT' A
#
# COMPACT_ATOMS: atom_id res chain seq x y z
N MET A 1 32.71 -31.46 -5.11
CA MET A 1 32.24 -31.09 -3.76
C MET A 1 33.19 -30.02 -3.21
N ASN A 2 32.71 -28.84 -2.80
CA ASN A 2 33.59 -27.75 -2.34
C ASN A 2 34.17 -28.09 -0.95
N GLU A 3 35.50 -28.17 -0.82
CA GLU A 3 36.21 -28.48 0.44
C GLU A 3 35.98 -27.45 1.55
N HIS A 4 35.59 -26.22 1.22
CA HIS A 4 35.34 -25.18 2.22
C HIS A 4 33.88 -25.09 2.65
N ARG A 5 33.00 -25.96 2.11
CA ARG A 5 31.56 -25.97 2.40
C ARG A 5 31.23 -26.12 3.88
N SER A 6 32.04 -26.85 4.63
CA SER A 6 31.88 -27.07 6.07
C SER A 6 32.49 -25.96 6.93
N LYS A 7 33.30 -25.05 6.36
CA LYS A 7 33.92 -23.95 7.12
C LYS A 7 32.87 -22.89 7.47
N PRO A 8 32.78 -22.45 8.73
CA PRO A 8 31.71 -21.56 9.20
C PRO A 8 31.73 -20.20 8.49
N LYS A 9 32.91 -19.60 8.32
CA LYS A 9 33.06 -18.31 7.62
C LYS A 9 32.62 -18.36 6.16
N PHE A 10 32.93 -19.45 5.46
CA PHE A 10 32.51 -19.62 4.07
C PHE A 10 30.97 -19.71 3.96
N ARG A 11 30.33 -20.47 4.86
CA ARG A 11 28.86 -20.56 4.91
C ARG A 11 28.22 -19.22 5.25
N GLN A 12 28.81 -18.48 6.18
CA GLN A 12 28.37 -17.14 6.57
C GLN A 12 28.39 -16.19 5.37
N THR A 13 29.53 -16.10 4.66
CA THR A 13 29.67 -15.22 3.49
C THR A 13 28.69 -15.57 2.38
N VAL A 14 28.51 -16.86 2.07
CA VAL A 14 27.54 -17.30 1.07
C VAL A 14 26.12 -16.94 1.48
N LYS A 15 25.77 -17.12 2.76
CA LYS A 15 24.46 -16.76 3.30
C LYS A 15 24.21 -15.26 3.18
N GLU A 16 25.10 -14.43 3.71
CA GLU A 16 24.99 -12.97 3.66
C GLU A 16 24.96 -12.41 2.22
N SER A 17 25.62 -13.10 1.28
CA SER A 17 25.57 -12.70 -0.14
C SER A 17 24.21 -12.99 -0.81
N ILE A 18 23.50 -14.02 -0.34
CA ILE A 18 22.24 -14.48 -0.95
C ILE A 18 21.03 -13.85 -0.24
N GLU A 19 21.12 -13.57 1.05
CA GLU A 19 20.07 -12.91 1.84
C GLU A 19 19.44 -11.68 1.17
N PRO A 20 20.19 -10.67 0.66
CA PRO A 20 19.57 -9.51 0.03
C PRO A 20 18.76 -9.87 -1.24
N ILE A 21 19.14 -10.93 -1.94
CA ILE A 21 18.39 -11.41 -3.11
C ILE A 21 17.06 -12.03 -2.66
N LEU A 22 17.08 -12.81 -1.57
CA LEU A 22 15.88 -13.39 -0.97
C LEU A 22 14.95 -12.30 -0.43
N ASP A 23 15.49 -11.28 0.21
CA ASP A 23 14.71 -10.14 0.72
C ASP A 23 14.02 -9.40 -0.42
N CYS A 24 14.73 -9.11 -1.52
CA CYS A 24 14.15 -8.52 -2.72
C CYS A 24 13.02 -9.40 -3.30
N MET A 25 13.23 -10.72 -3.39
CA MET A 25 12.18 -11.64 -3.87
C MET A 25 10.97 -11.64 -2.94
N SER A 26 11.17 -11.61 -1.63
CA SER A 26 10.09 -11.52 -0.65
C SER A 26 9.30 -10.23 -0.80
N VAL A 27 9.98 -9.10 -1.02
CA VAL A 27 9.31 -7.82 -1.27
C VAL A 27 8.47 -7.90 -2.54
N LEU A 28 9.05 -8.39 -3.65
CA LEU A 28 8.36 -8.55 -4.93
C LEU A 28 7.11 -9.43 -4.81
N GLN A 29 7.19 -10.52 -4.05
CA GLN A 29 6.04 -11.40 -3.80
C GLN A 29 4.94 -10.68 -3.00
N SER A 30 5.32 -9.84 -2.03
CA SER A 30 4.37 -9.07 -1.21
C SER A 30 3.73 -7.87 -1.92
N ILE A 31 4.15 -7.52 -3.15
CA ILE A 31 3.64 -6.33 -3.85
C ILE A 31 2.13 -6.43 -4.07
N ASN A 32 1.63 -7.56 -4.58
CA ASN A 32 0.20 -7.68 -4.86
C ASN A 32 -0.65 -7.52 -3.60
N GLU A 33 -0.23 -8.11 -2.48
CA GLU A 33 -0.92 -7.98 -1.19
C GLU A 33 -0.94 -6.52 -0.69
N LYS A 34 0.15 -5.77 -0.92
CA LYS A 34 0.24 -4.35 -0.53
C LYS A 34 -0.68 -3.42 -1.33
N PHE A 35 -1.07 -3.81 -2.53
CA PHE A 35 -1.95 -3.02 -3.40
C PHE A 35 -3.36 -3.62 -3.50
N ASP A 36 -3.72 -4.51 -2.58
CA ASP A 36 -5.07 -5.02 -2.45
C ASP A 36 -6.01 -3.94 -1.90
N LEU A 37 -7.14 -3.69 -2.57
CA LEU A 37 -8.05 -2.58 -2.25
C LEU A 37 -8.67 -2.68 -0.85
N ASP A 38 -8.87 -3.90 -0.36
CA ASP A 38 -9.51 -4.14 0.94
C ASP A 38 -8.58 -3.82 2.12
N SER A 39 -7.26 -3.81 1.90
CA SER A 39 -6.25 -3.61 2.94
C SER A 39 -5.30 -2.43 2.71
N ALA A 40 -5.21 -1.92 1.48
CA ALA A 40 -4.34 -0.82 1.12
C ALA A 40 -4.73 0.47 1.86
N THR A 41 -3.72 1.25 2.24
CA THR A 41 -3.93 2.54 2.94
C THR A 41 -2.98 3.61 2.41
N GLY A 42 -3.37 4.87 2.56
CA GLY A 42 -2.52 6.04 2.24
C GLY A 42 -2.03 6.04 0.79
N ASP A 43 -0.70 6.03 0.62
CA ASP A 43 -0.04 6.14 -0.69
C ASP A 43 -0.41 4.99 -1.65
N GLN A 44 -0.68 3.79 -1.13
CA GLN A 44 -1.05 2.64 -1.97
C GLN A 44 -2.37 2.91 -2.70
N LEU A 45 -3.39 3.39 -1.98
CA LEU A 45 -4.67 3.78 -2.57
C LEU A 45 -4.52 4.96 -3.52
N ARG A 46 -3.62 5.90 -3.20
CA ARG A 46 -3.34 7.04 -4.07
C ARG A 46 -2.75 6.60 -5.42
N ILE A 47 -1.78 5.68 -5.38
CA ILE A 47 -1.15 5.12 -6.58
C ILE A 47 -2.19 4.33 -7.40
N ILE A 48 -3.03 3.52 -6.74
CA ILE A 48 -4.09 2.79 -7.43
C ILE A 48 -5.07 3.76 -8.11
N ALA A 49 -5.50 4.80 -7.40
CA ALA A 49 -6.38 5.83 -7.94
C ALA A 49 -5.78 6.51 -9.17
N GLU A 50 -4.47 6.79 -9.16
CA GLU A 50 -3.74 7.33 -10.31
C GLU A 50 -3.76 6.36 -11.50
N TRP A 51 -3.54 5.07 -11.27
CA TRP A 51 -3.56 4.06 -12.34
C TRP A 51 -4.93 3.88 -12.98
N VAL A 52 -6.00 3.92 -12.18
CA VAL A 52 -7.37 3.75 -12.68
C VAL A 52 -8.03 5.06 -13.10
N GLY A 53 -7.37 6.20 -12.90
CA GLY A 53 -7.91 7.53 -13.19
C GLY A 53 -9.06 7.94 -12.25
N ALA A 54 -9.11 7.39 -11.03
CA ALA A 54 -10.13 7.74 -10.05
C ALA A 54 -9.80 9.08 -9.36
N PRO A 55 -10.82 9.94 -9.14
CA PRO A 55 -10.61 11.18 -8.42
C PRO A 55 -10.34 10.92 -6.93
N LEU A 56 -9.28 11.52 -6.38
CA LEU A 56 -8.96 11.46 -4.94
C LEU A 56 -9.85 12.36 -4.08
N VAL A 57 -10.53 13.32 -4.72
CA VAL A 57 -11.38 14.32 -4.08
C VAL A 57 -12.64 14.43 -4.90
N VAL A 58 -13.79 14.46 -4.24
CA VAL A 58 -15.07 14.74 -4.89
C VAL A 58 -15.21 16.27 -5.01
N PRO A 59 -15.12 16.84 -6.23
CA PRO A 59 -15.35 18.27 -6.41
C PRO A 59 -16.83 18.59 -6.19
N ASN A 60 -17.12 19.82 -5.77
CA ASN A 60 -18.48 20.32 -5.55
C ASN A 60 -19.32 19.48 -4.58
N ILE A 61 -18.77 19.21 -3.39
CA ILE A 61 -19.62 18.77 -2.27
C ILE A 61 -20.65 19.86 -2.00
N VAL A 62 -21.87 19.59 -2.42
CA VAL A 62 -23.04 20.35 -1.99
C VAL A 62 -23.50 19.68 -0.70
N PRO A 63 -23.33 20.32 0.46
CA PRO A 63 -23.89 19.78 1.69
C PRO A 63 -25.40 19.70 1.51
N LEU A 64 -25.96 18.49 1.50
CA LEU A 64 -27.40 18.29 1.53
C LEU A 64 -27.82 18.34 3.01
N PRO A 65 -28.50 19.39 3.47
CA PRO A 65 -28.95 19.47 4.85
C PRO A 65 -30.08 18.45 5.05
N PHE A 66 -29.76 17.28 5.60
CA PHE A 66 -30.76 16.25 5.92
C PHE A 66 -31.52 16.55 7.23
N PHE A 67 -31.00 17.46 8.05
CA PHE A 67 -31.60 17.88 9.32
C PHE A 67 -31.24 19.34 9.62
N GLY A 68 -32.18 20.13 10.15
CA GLY A 68 -31.95 21.52 10.53
C GLY A 68 -32.94 22.01 11.58
N PHE A 69 -32.58 23.08 12.28
CA PHE A 69 -33.45 23.70 13.27
C PHE A 69 -34.41 24.69 12.62
N ASP A 70 -35.56 24.90 13.26
CA ASP A 70 -36.56 25.88 12.84
C ASP A 70 -35.92 27.28 12.81
N GLY A 71 -35.93 27.94 11.64
CA GLY A 71 -35.30 29.25 11.41
C GLY A 71 -33.99 29.25 10.60
N GLN A 72 -33.49 28.10 10.14
CA GLN A 72 -32.35 28.06 9.20
C GLN A 72 -32.85 27.96 7.74
N PRO A 73 -32.57 28.94 6.86
CA PRO A 73 -33.15 28.99 5.50
C PRO A 73 -32.86 27.75 4.65
N GLU A 74 -31.68 27.16 4.83
CA GLU A 74 -31.23 25.96 4.10
C GLU A 74 -31.92 24.67 4.59
N ALA A 75 -32.67 24.69 5.70
CA ALA A 75 -33.33 23.49 6.25
C ALA A 75 -34.74 23.24 5.69
N LEU A 76 -35.30 24.17 4.92
CA LEU A 76 -36.69 24.16 4.46
C LEU A 76 -36.85 23.86 2.95
N THR A 77 -35.77 23.48 2.26
CA THR A 77 -35.78 23.11 0.83
C THR A 77 -35.39 21.65 0.67
#